data_AF-A0A1H8WAT7-F1
#
_entry.id   AF-A0A1H8WAT7-F1
#
_cell.length_a   1.000
_cell.length_b   1.000
_cell.length_c   1.000
_cell.angle_alpha   90.00
_cell.angle_beta   90.00
_cell.angle_gamma   90.00
#
_symmetry.space_group_name_H-M   'P 1'
#
loop_
_entity.id
_entity.type
_entity.pdbx_description
1 polymer ?
#
loop_
_entity_poly.entity_id
_entity_poly.type
_entity_poly.pdbx_seq_one_letter_code
_entity_poly.pdbx_strand_id
1 'polypeptide(L)' 'MEDDEYHPTPLGFEKDDGFLIEGENSHDVVSVLEMVQKDELSKRKAARRLETLPSTINREFNRGELYGL' A
#
# COMPACT_ATOMS: atom_id res chain seq x y z
N MET A 1 -22.91 -2.25 -19.38
CA MET A 1 -21.63 -2.89 -19.04
C MET A 1 -21.20 -2.20 -17.77
N GLU A 2 -21.45 -2.83 -16.62
CA GLU A 2 -20.79 -2.42 -15.38
C GLU A 2 -19.31 -2.67 -15.61
N ASP A 3 -18.52 -1.61 -15.63
CA ASP A 3 -17.07 -1.73 -15.52
C ASP A 3 -16.82 -2.47 -14.21
N ASP A 4 -16.41 -3.74 -14.31
CA ASP A 4 -15.75 -4.43 -13.20
C ASP A 4 -14.53 -3.56 -12.87
N GLU A 5 -14.71 -2.65 -11.92
CA GLU A 5 -13.74 -1.62 -11.60
C GLU A 5 -12.49 -2.35 -11.09
N TYR A 6 -11.53 -2.53 -11.98
CA TYR A 6 -10.31 -3.25 -11.67
C TYR A 6 -9.54 -2.45 -10.63
N HIS A 7 -9.62 -2.89 -9.39
CA HIS A 7 -8.89 -2.31 -8.28
C HIS A 7 -7.54 -3.02 -8.16
N PRO A 8 -6.41 -2.28 -8.31
CA PRO A 8 -5.10 -2.84 -8.05
C PRO A 8 -5.00 -3.34 -6.61
N THR A 9 -4.34 -4.49 -6.47
CA THR A 9 -3.98 -5.09 -5.19
C THR A 9 -3.23 -4.06 -4.34
N PRO A 10 -3.59 -3.89 -3.06
CA PRO A 10 -2.85 -3.03 -2.14
C PRO A 10 -1.38 -3.44 -2.05
N LEU A 11 -0.48 -2.47 -1.88
CA LEU A 11 0.94 -2.75 -1.67
C LEU A 11 1.16 -3.66 -0.46
N GLY A 12 2.08 -4.62 -0.56
CA GLY A 12 2.34 -5.56 0.53
C GLY A 12 1.32 -6.68 0.64
N PHE A 13 0.33 -6.74 -0.27
CA PHE A 13 -0.65 -7.80 -0.33
C PHE A 13 -0.61 -8.51 -1.68
N GLU A 14 -0.99 -9.77 -1.65
CA GLU A 14 -1.20 -10.61 -2.82
C GLU A 14 -2.64 -11.13 -2.82
N LYS A 15 -3.15 -11.46 -4.01
CA LYS A 15 -4.46 -12.06 -4.14
C LYS A 15 -4.29 -13.57 -4.30
N ASP A 16 -4.73 -14.33 -3.31
CA ASP A 16 -4.71 -15.79 -3.33
C ASP A 16 -6.13 -16.33 -3.15
N ASP A 17 -6.58 -17.14 -4.11
CA ASP A 17 -7.94 -17.72 -4.19
C ASP A 17 -9.10 -16.75 -3.90
N GLY A 18 -8.96 -15.49 -4.34
CA GLY A 18 -9.97 -14.45 -4.13
C GLY A 18 -9.86 -13.68 -2.82
N PHE A 19 -8.96 -14.09 -1.93
CA PHE A 19 -8.65 -13.42 -0.67
C PHE A 19 -7.40 -12.54 -0.82
N LEU A 20 -7.33 -11.47 -0.02
CA LEU A 20 -6.10 -10.72 0.16
C LEU A 20 -5.29 -11.40 1.27
N ILE A 21 -4.06 -11.77 0.95
CA ILE A 21 -3.08 -12.29 1.90
C ILE A 21 -1.88 -11.34 1.96
N GLU A 22 -1.20 -11.31 3.10
CA GLU A 22 0.03 -10.54 3.23
C GLU A 22 1.12 -11.14 2.33
N GLY A 23 1.70 -10.31 1.47
CA GLY A 23 2.83 -10.65 0.63
C GLY A 23 4.17 -10.56 1.37
N GLU A 24 5.24 -10.98 0.73
CA GLU A 24 6.59 -11.05 1.33
C GLU A 24 7.08 -9.69 1.87
N ASN A 25 6.67 -8.59 1.24
CA ASN A 25 7.06 -7.23 1.62
C ASN A 25 6.03 -6.50 2.50
N SER A 26 4.99 -7.18 2.99
CA SER A 26 3.93 -6.60 3.85
C SER A 26 4.49 -5.74 4.98
N HIS A 27 5.44 -6.29 5.74
CA HIS A 27 6.05 -5.61 6.89
C HIS A 27 6.80 -4.32 6.49
N ASP A 28 7.56 -4.32 5.39
CA ASP A 28 8.29 -3.12 4.95
C ASP A 28 7.32 -2.04 4.47
N VAL A 29 6.24 -2.42 3.79
CA VAL A 29 5.18 -1.49 3.38
C VAL A 29 4.53 -0.83 4.59
N VAL A 30 4.08 -1.60 5.59
CA VAL A 30 3.49 -1.06 6.83
C VAL A 30 4.47 -0.12 7.53
N SER A 31 5.73 -0.54 7.69
CA SER A 31 6.77 0.27 8.33
C SER A 31 6.99 1.60 7.61
N VAL A 32 7.00 1.59 6.27
CA VAL A 32 7.17 2.79 5.46
C VAL A 32 5.96 3.71 5.55
N LEU A 33 4.75 3.16 5.51
CA LEU A 33 3.52 3.94 5.65
C LEU A 33 3.41 4.58 7.04
N GLU A 34 3.78 3.87 8.11
CA GLU A 34 3.88 4.42 9.46
C GLU A 34 4.85 5.61 9.54
N MET A 35 6.05 5.46 8.98
CA MET A 35 7.04 6.56 8.97
C MET A 35 6.50 7.79 8.22
N VAL A 36 5.71 7.59 7.17
CA VAL A 36 5.07 8.69 6.45
C VAL A 36 3.93 9.30 7.27
N GLN A 37 3.14 8.50 7.98
CA GLN A 37 2.08 8.98 8.87
C GLN A 37 2.63 9.83 10.02
N LYS A 38 3.80 9.44 10.55
CA LYS A 38 4.54 10.15 11.61
C LYS A 38 5.33 11.36 11.09
N ASP A 39 5.23 11.67 9.80
CA ASP A 39 5.99 12.72 9.09
C ASP A 39 7.53 12.57 9.19
N GLU A 40 8.01 11.36 9.48
CA GLU A 40 9.43 10.99 9.53
C GLU A 40 10.00 10.72 8.12
N LEU A 41 9.12 10.35 7.18
CA LEU A 41 9.46 10.08 5.79
C LEU A 41 8.50 10.78 4.83
N SER A 42 9.02 11.50 3.84
CA SER A 42 8.15 12.10 2.83
C SER A 42 7.59 11.05 1.87
N LYS A 43 6.36 11.26 1.38
CA LYS A 43 5.69 10.39 0.38
C LYS A 43 6.55 10.08 -0.85
N ARG A 44 7.37 11.04 -1.30
CA ARG A 44 8.32 10.86 -2.42
C ARG A 44 9.48 9.92 -2.07
N LYS A 45 9.97 9.95 -0.84
CA LYS A 45 11.03 9.03 -0.37
C LYS A 45 10.45 7.63 -0.14
N ALA A 46 9.25 7.53 0.44
CA ALA A 46 8.52 6.28 0.61
C ALA A 46 8.28 5.57 -0.73
N ALA A 47 7.77 6.30 -1.73
CA ALA A 47 7.55 5.76 -3.06
C ALA A 47 8.82 5.16 -3.69
N ARG A 48 9.97 5.84 -3.55
CA ARG A 48 11.25 5.29 -4.03
C ARG A 48 11.70 4.05 -3.26
N ARG A 49 11.42 3.97 -1.96
CA ARG A 49 11.81 2.84 -1.12
C ARG A 49 10.99 1.58 -1.42
N LEU A 50 9.69 1.76 -1.66
CA LEU A 50 8.77 0.69 -2.05
C LEU A 50 8.68 0.49 -3.57
N GLU A 51 9.62 1.06 -4.33
CA GLU A 51 9.71 0.95 -5.80
C GLU A 51 8.38 1.23 -6.53
N THR A 52 7.65 2.24 -6.06
CA THR A 52 6.31 2.60 -6.53
C THR A 52 6.19 4.09 -6.83
N LEU A 53 4.99 4.54 -7.17
CA LEU A 53 4.67 5.94 -7.44
C LEU A 53 4.16 6.65 -6.17
N PRO A 54 4.42 7.97 -6.00
CA PRO A 54 3.85 8.75 -4.89
C PRO A 54 2.32 8.74 -4.85
N SER A 55 1.66 8.58 -6.01
CA SER A 55 0.20 8.40 -6.10
C SER A 55 -0.25 7.09 -5.47
N THR A 56 0.53 6.02 -5.58
CA THR A 56 0.25 4.74 -4.91
C THR A 56 0.29 4.90 -3.40
N ILE A 57 1.30 5.59 -2.87
CA ILE A 57 1.39 5.89 -1.42
C ILE A 57 0.13 6.63 -0.94
N ASN A 58 -0.33 7.64 -1.68
CA ASN A 58 -1.58 8.32 -1.34
C ASN A 58 -2.80 7.39 -1.37
N ARG A 59 -2.84 6.45 -2.32
CA ARG A 59 -3.93 5.47 -2.42
C ARG A 59 -3.94 4.52 -1.22
N GLU A 60 -2.77 4.06 -0.78
CA GLU A 60 -2.69 3.17 0.39
C GLU A 60 -3.11 3.85 1.69
N PHE A 61 -2.91 5.17 1.82
CA PHE A 61 -3.48 5.92 2.95
C PHE A 61 -5.01 5.91 2.99
N ASN A 62 -5.69 5.81 1.84
CA ASN A 62 -7.14 5.65 1.81
C ASN A 62 -7.58 4.23 2.23
N ARG A 63 -6.63 3.31 2.39
CA ARG A 63 -6.81 1.91 2.79
C ARG A 63 -6.12 1.61 4.13
N GLY A 64 -5.91 2.63 4.97
CA GLY A 64 -5.13 2.53 6.22
C GLY A 64 -5.56 1.39 7.15
N GLU A 65 -6.85 1.03 7.15
CA GLU A 65 -7.39 -0.09 7.92
C GLU A 65 -6.73 -1.44 7.58
N LEU A 66 -6.33 -1.67 6.32
CA LEU A 66 -5.61 -2.89 5.91
C LEU A 66 -4.22 -2.97 6.54
N TYR A 67 -3.63 -1.82 6.87
CA TYR A 67 -2.27 -1.68 7.38
C TYR A 67 -2.22 -1.45 8.89
N GLY A 68 -3.37 -1.34 9.57
CA GLY A 68 -3.45 -1.02 11.00
C GLY A 68 -3.05 0.41 11.36
N LEU A 69 -3.20 1.37 10.43
CA LEU A 69 -2.79 2.77 10.55
C LEU A 69 -3.92 3.73 10.92
#